data_AF-D4C9H3-F1
#
_entry.id   AF-D4C9H3-F1
#
_cell.length_a   1.000
_cell.length_b   1.000
_cell.length_c   1.000
_cell.angle_alpha   90.00
_cell.angle_beta   90.00
_cell.angle_gamma   90.00
#
_symmetry.space_group_name_H-M   'P 1'
#
loop_
_entity.id
_entity.type
_entity.pdbx_description
1 polymer ?
#
loop_
_entity_poly.entity_id
_entity_poly.type
_entity_poly.pdbx_seq_one_letter_code
_entity_poly.pdbx_strand_id
1 'polypeptide(L)'
;MKEVPYSLSLKVQEMEEVDPDFSMPGGSSIPPFDEEIDPGFSVTPEEPTTPSTPSTPSTPSIPSTPSTPSIPSTPVYPSTPSIPSTPTVPSIPSTGQIPIYPCLFCGGDPWIAGAIRLLNTAVGYNSLRIYIDGMLAATALDFAQLTGYRRISRGYHTFLAVDEAQNISTSKSIYIDSGMATIAFTNGPAGLNILSIPDPSCPASFPGGCLRVCNLAWYSGNLNVSVGNLTFQSVSFGQPTSFSSLNSGSYPLRISRSERPGNTLISSTLRITSGRIHTLYVFNWNPSPDTIQTLLTSDRRG
;
A
#
# COMPACT_ATOMS: atom_id res chain seq x y z
N MET A 1 1.86 14.28 -50.82
CA MET A 1 2.47 15.30 -49.97
C MET A 1 2.72 14.68 -48.60
N LYS A 2 3.99 14.36 -48.34
CA LYS A 2 4.79 14.90 -47.24
C LYS A 2 4.45 14.30 -45.88
N GLU A 3 5.14 13.19 -45.58
CA GLU A 3 5.54 12.82 -44.23
C GLU A 3 6.46 13.92 -43.66
N VAL A 4 6.25 14.27 -42.39
CA VAL A 4 7.13 15.15 -41.63
C VAL A 4 7.70 14.34 -40.47
N PRO A 5 9.02 14.13 -40.40
CA PRO A 5 9.67 13.55 -39.24
C PRO A 5 9.97 14.65 -38.21
N TYR A 6 9.59 14.45 -36.95
CA TYR A 6 10.11 15.27 -35.85
C TYR A 6 11.25 14.52 -35.16
N SER A 7 12.45 15.07 -35.29
CA SER A 7 13.65 14.66 -34.56
C SER A 7 13.63 15.26 -33.15
N LEU A 8 14.01 14.44 -32.16
CA LEU A 8 14.31 14.84 -30.80
C LEU A 8 15.72 15.42 -30.76
N SER A 9 15.86 16.72 -30.49
CA SER A 9 17.13 17.34 -30.12
C SER A 9 17.20 17.50 -28.61
N LEU A 10 17.99 16.63 -27.97
CA LEU A 10 18.43 16.79 -26.59
C LEU A 10 19.42 17.96 -26.54
N LYS A 11 19.02 19.08 -25.93
CA LYS A 11 19.96 20.09 -25.44
C LYS A 11 20.36 19.71 -24.02
N VAL A 12 21.62 19.31 -23.86
CA VAL A 12 22.28 19.15 -22.58
C VAL A 12 22.44 20.55 -21.98
N GLN A 13 21.90 20.75 -20.78
CA GLN A 13 22.02 22.00 -20.04
C GLN A 13 23.32 21.92 -19.23
N GLU A 14 24.28 22.76 -19.62
CA GLU A 14 25.54 22.99 -18.91
C GLU A 14 25.27 23.57 -17.52
N MET A 15 26.00 23.04 -16.54
CA MET A 15 25.96 23.49 -15.15
C MET A 15 26.78 24.79 -15.00
N GLU A 16 26.15 25.76 -14.36
CA GLU A 16 26.64 27.12 -14.12
C GLU A 16 27.78 27.17 -13.08
N GLU A 17 28.56 28.23 -13.17
CA GLU A 17 29.89 28.50 -12.63
C GLU A 17 30.11 28.26 -11.12
N VAL A 18 31.29 27.72 -10.81
CA VAL A 18 31.87 27.64 -9.46
C VAL A 18 32.58 28.95 -9.14
N ASP A 19 32.22 29.55 -8.01
CA ASP A 19 32.73 30.81 -7.44
C ASP A 19 34.27 30.86 -7.34
N PRO A 20 34.95 31.91 -7.86
CA PRO A 20 36.40 31.96 -7.97
C PRO A 20 37.20 32.30 -6.69
N ASP A 21 36.60 32.34 -5.48
CA ASP A 21 37.34 32.76 -4.27
C ASP A 21 37.34 31.76 -3.08
N PHE A 22 37.34 30.45 -3.36
CA PHE A 22 37.55 29.43 -2.32
C PHE A 22 39.03 29.03 -2.20
N SER A 23 39.77 29.74 -1.35
CA SER A 23 41.13 29.36 -0.93
C SER A 23 41.10 28.25 0.12
N MET A 24 41.69 27.09 -0.17
CA MET A 24 42.05 26.05 0.81
C MET A 24 43.58 25.89 0.87
N PRO A 25 44.19 25.91 2.07
CA PRO A 25 45.63 25.74 2.22
C PRO A 25 46.02 24.25 2.34
N GLY A 26 47.13 23.86 1.72
CA GLY A 26 47.94 22.72 2.17
C GLY A 26 48.00 21.51 1.22
N GLY A 27 49.04 21.51 0.39
CA GLY A 27 49.92 20.39 0.04
C GLY A 27 49.37 18.98 -0.19
N SER A 28 49.37 18.55 -1.44
CA SER A 28 49.97 17.26 -1.80
C SER A 28 50.42 17.26 -3.26
N SER A 29 51.70 16.98 -3.45
CA SER A 29 52.46 17.05 -4.70
C SER A 29 52.05 15.98 -5.71
N ILE A 30 51.62 16.42 -6.89
CA ILE A 30 51.54 15.61 -8.11
C ILE A 30 52.88 15.76 -8.85
N PRO A 31 53.65 14.69 -9.09
CA PRO A 31 54.87 14.79 -9.90
C PRO A 31 54.53 14.96 -11.40
N PRO A 32 55.33 15.74 -12.15
CA PRO A 32 55.08 16.05 -13.56
C PRO A 32 55.36 14.85 -14.47
N PHE A 33 54.48 14.69 -15.47
CA PHE A 33 54.65 13.77 -16.58
C PHE A 33 55.69 14.33 -17.55
N ASP A 34 56.91 13.83 -17.48
CA ASP A 34 57.88 13.85 -18.58
C ASP A 34 58.95 12.80 -18.27
N GLU A 35 58.76 11.56 -18.74
CA GLU A 35 59.92 10.70 -19.04
C GLU A 35 59.57 9.65 -20.12
N GLU A 36 60.19 9.88 -21.26
CA GLU A 36 60.61 8.99 -22.34
C GLU A 36 60.49 7.47 -22.05
N ILE A 37 59.59 6.79 -22.78
CA ILE A 37 59.43 5.33 -22.71
C ILE A 37 60.56 4.65 -23.50
N ASP A 38 61.42 3.93 -22.78
CA ASP A 38 62.45 3.02 -23.29
C ASP A 38 61.81 1.85 -24.10
N PRO A 39 62.14 1.66 -25.39
CA PRO A 39 61.52 0.64 -26.24
C PRO A 39 62.09 -0.79 -26.05
N GLY A 40 62.77 -1.08 -24.94
CA GLY A 40 63.52 -2.33 -24.74
C GLY A 40 62.77 -3.52 -24.11
N PHE A 41 61.56 -3.38 -23.57
CA PHE A 41 60.92 -4.45 -22.78
C PHE A 41 60.00 -5.35 -23.63
N SER A 42 60.59 -6.33 -24.31
CA SER A 42 59.86 -7.38 -25.02
C SER A 42 59.61 -8.56 -24.08
N VAL A 43 58.37 -8.75 -23.63
CA VAL A 43 57.96 -9.93 -22.83
C VAL A 43 57.35 -10.98 -23.76
N THR A 44 58.11 -12.03 -24.06
CA THR A 44 57.63 -13.20 -24.81
C THR A 44 56.69 -14.03 -23.93
N PRO A 45 55.47 -14.39 -24.38
CA PRO A 45 54.59 -15.27 -23.62
C PRO A 45 55.14 -16.71 -23.60
N GLU A 46 55.21 -17.35 -22.43
CA GLU A 46 55.52 -18.78 -22.30
C GLU A 46 54.36 -19.66 -22.80
N GLU A 47 54.72 -20.79 -23.42
CA GLU A 47 53.81 -21.74 -24.07
C GLU A 47 53.03 -22.57 -23.03
N PRO A 48 51.71 -22.82 -23.22
CA PRO A 48 50.91 -23.57 -22.25
C PRO A 48 51.28 -25.06 -22.20
N THR A 49 51.49 -25.58 -20.99
CA THR A 49 51.73 -27.01 -20.76
C THR A 49 50.46 -27.85 -20.94
N THR A 50 50.62 -29.05 -21.52
CA THR A 50 49.52 -29.98 -21.80
C THR A 50 49.01 -30.67 -20.53
N PRO A 51 47.67 -30.79 -20.33
CA PRO A 51 47.13 -31.49 -19.17
C PRO A 51 47.36 -33.00 -19.23
N SER A 52 47.73 -33.61 -18.10
CA SER A 52 47.86 -35.05 -17.95
C SER A 52 46.52 -35.78 -18.10
N THR A 53 46.55 -36.97 -18.70
CA THR A 53 45.36 -37.82 -18.90
C THR A 53 44.84 -38.40 -17.57
N PRO A 54 43.52 -38.34 -17.30
CA PRO A 54 42.94 -38.95 -16.09
C PRO A 54 43.03 -40.47 -16.11
N SER A 55 43.29 -41.07 -14.94
CA SER A 55 43.29 -42.52 -14.74
C SER A 55 41.88 -43.10 -14.86
N THR A 56 41.77 -44.33 -15.38
CA THR A 56 40.50 -45.05 -15.51
C THR A 56 39.95 -45.49 -14.14
N PRO A 57 38.66 -45.22 -13.83
CA PRO A 57 38.06 -45.65 -12.57
C PRO A 57 37.93 -47.18 -12.50
N SER A 58 38.11 -47.73 -11.29
CA SER A 58 37.90 -49.15 -10.99
C SER A 58 36.42 -49.53 -11.13
N THR A 59 36.16 -50.78 -11.53
CA THR A 59 34.80 -51.32 -11.63
C THR A 59 34.16 -51.50 -10.25
N PRO A 60 32.95 -50.97 -10.02
CA PRO A 60 32.25 -51.15 -8.75
C PRO A 60 31.86 -52.62 -8.51
N SER A 61 31.90 -53.04 -7.25
CA SER A 61 31.40 -54.36 -6.83
C SER A 61 29.88 -54.46 -6.98
N ILE A 62 29.38 -55.67 -7.27
CA ILE A 62 27.95 -55.93 -7.41
C ILE A 62 27.28 -55.89 -6.02
N PRO A 63 26.25 -55.05 -5.81
CA PRO A 63 25.53 -55.00 -4.54
C PRO A 63 24.78 -56.30 -4.26
N SER A 64 24.71 -56.68 -2.98
CA SER A 64 23.87 -57.79 -2.51
C SER A 64 22.39 -57.54 -2.83
N THR A 65 21.63 -58.61 -3.08
CA THR A 65 20.19 -58.52 -3.29
C THR A 65 19.49 -58.11 -2.00
N PRO A 66 18.67 -57.03 -2.01
CA PRO A 66 17.91 -56.61 -0.83
C PRO A 66 16.88 -57.66 -0.45
N SER A 67 16.64 -57.82 0.86
CA SER A 67 15.54 -58.62 1.38
C SER A 67 14.18 -58.07 0.92
N THR A 68 13.21 -58.94 0.69
CA THR A 68 11.85 -58.53 0.33
C THR A 68 11.19 -57.76 1.49
N PRO A 69 10.74 -56.52 1.26
CA PRO A 69 10.04 -55.76 2.29
C PRO A 69 8.72 -56.44 2.67
N SER A 70 8.38 -56.40 3.96
CA SER A 70 7.07 -56.84 4.44
C SER A 70 5.97 -55.96 3.86
N ILE A 71 4.80 -56.55 3.61
CA ILE A 71 3.64 -55.82 3.07
C ILE A 71 3.15 -54.83 4.13
N PRO A 72 3.09 -53.52 3.85
CA PRO A 72 2.55 -52.55 4.78
C PRO A 72 1.07 -52.83 5.03
N SER A 73 0.64 -52.70 6.28
CA SER A 73 -0.78 -52.74 6.64
C SER A 73 -1.55 -51.66 5.88
N THR A 74 -2.79 -51.94 5.47
CA THR A 74 -3.62 -50.97 4.76
C THR A 74 -3.86 -49.74 5.64
N PRO A 75 -3.53 -48.52 5.16
CA PRO A 75 -3.79 -47.30 5.91
C PRO A 75 -5.29 -47.18 6.20
N VAL A 76 -5.63 -46.93 7.46
CA VAL A 76 -6.99 -46.53 7.81
C VAL A 76 -7.24 -45.18 7.16
N TYR A 77 -8.32 -45.09 6.36
CA TYR A 77 -8.69 -43.86 5.68
C TYR A 77 -8.93 -42.76 6.74
N PRO A 78 -8.19 -41.64 6.69
CA PRO A 78 -8.47 -40.53 7.59
C PRO A 78 -9.89 -40.03 7.29
N SER A 79 -10.65 -39.78 8.34
CA SER A 79 -11.96 -39.15 8.25
C SER A 79 -11.83 -37.85 7.47
N THR A 80 -12.78 -37.56 6.59
CA THR A 80 -12.82 -36.30 5.84
C THR A 80 -12.74 -35.13 6.81
N PRO A 81 -11.74 -34.23 6.67
CA PRO A 81 -11.67 -33.04 7.49
C PRO A 81 -12.96 -32.26 7.35
N SER A 82 -13.57 -31.90 8.48
CA SER A 82 -14.72 -31.00 8.47
C SER A 82 -14.32 -29.69 7.77
N ILE A 83 -15.18 -29.21 6.86
CA ILE A 83 -14.96 -27.94 6.17
C ILE A 83 -14.76 -26.86 7.25
N PRO A 84 -13.60 -26.16 7.28
CA PRO A 84 -13.41 -25.05 8.19
C PRO A 84 -14.52 -24.04 7.94
N SER A 85 -15.23 -23.66 9.00
CA SER A 85 -16.21 -22.59 8.92
C SER A 85 -15.54 -21.37 8.28
N THR A 86 -16.20 -20.76 7.30
CA THR A 86 -15.74 -19.50 6.71
C THR A 86 -15.38 -18.54 7.85
N PRO A 87 -14.19 -17.91 7.85
CA PRO A 87 -13.85 -16.91 8.85
C PRO A 87 -14.99 -15.90 8.86
N THR A 88 -15.70 -15.79 9.98
CA THR A 88 -16.62 -14.69 10.19
C THR A 88 -15.83 -13.42 9.99
N VAL A 89 -16.19 -12.64 8.97
CA VAL A 89 -15.76 -11.25 8.85
C VAL A 89 -16.02 -10.64 10.23
N PRO A 90 -15.00 -10.13 10.94
CA PRO A 90 -15.21 -9.52 12.23
C PRO A 90 -16.30 -8.47 12.06
N SER A 91 -17.41 -8.65 12.78
CA SER A 91 -18.41 -7.60 12.95
C SER A 91 -17.63 -6.38 13.42
N ILE A 92 -17.70 -5.27 12.67
CA ILE A 92 -17.12 -4.01 13.11
C ILE A 92 -17.68 -3.75 14.51
N PRO A 93 -16.86 -3.70 15.58
CA PRO A 93 -17.35 -3.39 16.90
C PRO A 93 -18.01 -2.01 16.83
N SER A 94 -19.33 -2.02 16.95
CA SER A 94 -20.10 -0.81 17.14
C SER A 94 -19.76 -0.28 18.53
N THR A 95 -19.38 1.00 18.56
CA THR A 95 -19.22 1.88 19.72
C THR A 95 -17.99 1.70 20.61
N GLY A 96 -16.86 2.24 20.16
CA GLY A 96 -16.19 3.23 21.01
C GLY A 96 -17.19 4.36 21.27
N GLN A 97 -17.42 4.72 22.53
CA GLN A 97 -18.50 5.63 22.95
C GLN A 97 -18.19 7.05 22.45
N ILE A 98 -18.56 7.35 21.20
CA ILE A 98 -18.41 8.70 20.65
C ILE A 98 -19.48 9.57 21.31
N PRO A 99 -19.11 10.67 22.01
CA PRO A 99 -20.10 11.56 22.61
C PRO A 99 -21.09 12.06 21.55
N ILE A 100 -22.38 11.97 21.89
CA ILE A 100 -23.48 12.31 20.98
C ILE A 100 -23.65 13.83 21.01
N TYR A 101 -22.92 14.54 20.15
CA TYR A 101 -23.25 15.92 19.80
C TYR A 101 -24.08 15.92 18.50
N PRO A 102 -25.26 16.60 18.46
CA PRO A 102 -26.15 16.58 17.30
C PRO A 102 -25.51 17.16 16.03
N CYS A 103 -24.52 18.04 16.21
CA CYS A 103 -23.51 18.38 15.22
C CYS A 103 -22.25 18.83 15.96
N LEU A 104 -21.10 18.36 15.51
CA LEU A 104 -19.81 18.80 16.01
C LEU A 104 -19.59 20.24 15.53
N PHE A 105 -19.75 21.22 16.42
CA PHE A 105 -19.51 22.65 16.17
C PHE A 105 -20.49 23.41 15.25
N CYS A 106 -21.68 22.90 14.94
CA CYS A 106 -22.70 23.73 14.29
C CYS A 106 -23.21 24.79 15.26
N GLY A 107 -22.66 26.02 15.22
CA GLY A 107 -23.07 27.17 16.01
C GLY A 107 -24.47 27.71 15.66
N GLY A 108 -25.47 26.86 15.59
CA GLY A 108 -26.87 27.22 15.32
C GLY A 108 -27.30 27.23 13.86
N ASP A 109 -26.38 27.02 12.89
CA ASP A 109 -26.71 26.98 11.46
C ASP A 109 -26.68 25.55 10.89
N PRO A 110 -27.82 24.84 10.83
CA PRO A 110 -27.88 23.43 10.44
C PRO A 110 -27.75 23.21 8.92
N TRP A 111 -27.69 24.28 8.13
CA TRP A 111 -27.79 24.26 6.67
C TRP A 111 -26.43 24.27 5.94
N ILE A 112 -25.33 24.53 6.64
CA ILE A 112 -23.97 24.54 6.07
C ILE A 112 -23.07 23.63 6.91
N ALA A 113 -23.30 22.32 6.80
CA ALA A 113 -22.55 21.30 7.52
C ALA A 113 -22.00 20.25 6.56
N GLY A 114 -20.73 19.90 6.73
CA GLY A 114 -20.18 18.67 6.18
C GLY A 114 -20.53 17.48 7.08
N ALA A 115 -20.16 16.28 6.64
CA ALA A 115 -20.22 15.10 7.50
C ALA A 115 -18.94 14.29 7.39
N ILE A 116 -18.42 13.85 8.54
CA ILE A 116 -17.20 13.06 8.60
C ILE A 116 -17.44 11.71 9.25
N ARG A 117 -16.69 10.71 8.82
CA ARG A 117 -16.47 9.47 9.58
C ARG A 117 -14.98 9.27 9.82
N LEU A 118 -14.65 8.53 10.87
CA LEU A 118 -13.29 8.25 11.27
C LEU A 118 -12.92 6.81 10.91
N LEU A 119 -11.73 6.61 10.37
CA LEU A 119 -11.19 5.30 10.02
C LEU A 119 -9.78 5.16 10.59
N ASN A 120 -9.51 4.13 11.38
CA ASN A 120 -8.14 3.81 11.79
C ASN A 120 -7.59 2.66 10.94
N THR A 121 -6.53 2.92 10.19
CA THR A 121 -5.74 1.92 9.47
C THR A 121 -4.25 1.98 9.84
N ALA A 122 -3.90 2.68 10.92
CA ALA A 122 -2.53 2.83 11.36
C ALA A 122 -2.07 1.56 12.08
N VAL A 123 -1.13 0.85 11.49
CA VAL A 123 -0.55 -0.37 12.06
C VAL A 123 0.55 -0.02 13.04
N GLY A 124 0.64 -0.82 14.12
CA GLY A 124 1.67 -0.69 15.15
C GLY A 124 1.28 0.26 16.28
N TYR A 125 0.07 0.78 16.25
CA TYR A 125 -0.53 1.65 17.27
C TYR A 125 -1.65 0.91 18.00
N ASN A 126 -1.89 1.31 19.24
CA ASN A 126 -3.05 0.88 20.02
C ASN A 126 -4.32 1.63 19.55
N SER A 127 -5.44 1.35 20.22
CA SER A 127 -6.69 2.08 20.01
C SER A 127 -6.46 3.58 20.19
N LEU A 128 -6.84 4.35 19.16
CA LEU A 128 -6.59 5.79 19.14
C LEU A 128 -7.71 6.54 19.84
N ARG A 129 -7.36 7.48 20.72
CA ARG A 129 -8.29 8.49 21.21
C ARG A 129 -8.23 9.70 20.30
N ILE A 130 -9.39 10.13 19.81
CA ILE A 130 -9.48 11.20 18.82
C ILE A 130 -10.13 12.42 19.44
N TYR A 131 -9.50 13.58 19.26
CA TYR A 131 -10.07 14.89 19.58
C TYR A 131 -10.22 15.71 18.30
N ILE A 132 -11.27 16.51 18.23
CA ILE A 132 -11.50 17.47 17.16
C ILE A 132 -11.73 18.83 17.83
N ASP A 133 -10.90 19.82 17.51
CA ASP A 133 -10.83 21.14 18.16
C ASP A 133 -10.83 21.06 19.69
N GLY A 134 -10.05 20.11 20.22
CA GLY A 134 -9.92 19.88 21.66
C GLY A 134 -11.09 19.13 22.31
N MET A 135 -12.19 18.87 21.59
CA MET A 135 -13.30 18.07 22.08
C MET A 135 -13.12 16.59 21.75
N LEU A 136 -13.42 15.71 22.71
CA LEU A 136 -13.34 14.26 22.50
C LEU A 136 -14.33 13.81 21.42
N ALA A 137 -13.82 13.19 20.36
CA ALA A 137 -14.59 12.72 19.22
C ALA A 137 -14.61 11.19 19.06
N ALA A 138 -13.65 10.46 19.65
CA ALA A 138 -13.73 9.01 19.81
C ALA A 138 -12.87 8.59 21.02
N THR A 139 -13.43 7.75 21.91
CA THR A 139 -12.75 7.27 23.12
C THR A 139 -11.70 6.21 22.83
N ALA A 140 -12.02 5.31 21.89
CA ALA A 140 -11.18 4.23 21.42
C ALA A 140 -11.59 3.92 19.97
N LEU A 141 -10.68 4.20 19.04
CA LEU A 141 -10.80 3.86 17.63
C LEU A 141 -9.78 2.76 17.32
N ASP A 142 -10.24 1.52 17.31
CA ASP A 142 -9.42 0.32 17.12
C ASP A 142 -8.92 0.20 15.67
N PHE A 143 -7.88 -0.59 15.48
CA PHE A 143 -7.37 -0.89 14.14
C PHE A 143 -8.48 -1.50 13.24
N ALA A 144 -8.55 -1.03 11.99
CA ALA A 144 -9.57 -1.36 11.00
C ALA A 144 -11.02 -0.96 11.39
N GLN A 145 -11.20 -0.13 12.42
CA GLN A 145 -12.52 0.36 12.82
C GLN A 145 -12.92 1.61 12.02
N LEU A 146 -14.18 1.63 11.57
CA LEU A 146 -14.81 2.73 10.85
C LEU A 146 -16.05 3.20 11.62
N THR A 147 -16.18 4.51 11.84
CA THR A 147 -17.37 5.08 12.48
C THR A 147 -18.49 5.36 11.48
N GLY A 148 -19.70 5.64 11.98
CA GLY A 148 -20.73 6.28 11.17
C GLY A 148 -20.38 7.74 10.86
N TYR A 149 -21.04 8.31 9.85
CA TYR A 149 -20.94 9.73 9.55
C TYR A 149 -21.56 10.56 10.68
N ARG A 150 -20.91 11.68 10.99
CA ARG A 150 -21.38 12.68 11.95
C ARG A 150 -21.24 14.07 11.35
N ARG A 151 -22.23 14.91 11.60
CA ARG A 151 -22.23 16.28 11.10
C ARG A 151 -21.13 17.09 11.79
N ILE A 152 -20.48 17.94 11.01
CA ILE A 152 -19.47 18.88 11.45
C ILE A 152 -19.70 20.20 10.72
N SER A 153 -19.42 21.33 11.37
CA SER A 153 -19.49 22.64 10.69
C SER A 153 -18.54 22.70 9.49
N ARG A 154 -18.86 23.56 8.53
CA ARG A 154 -17.91 23.95 7.49
C ARG A 154 -16.79 24.78 8.12
N GLY A 155 -15.53 24.49 7.77
CA GLY A 155 -14.38 25.26 8.24
C GLY A 155 -13.14 24.40 8.48
N TYR A 156 -12.09 25.04 9.00
CA TYR A 156 -10.91 24.33 9.47
C TYR A 156 -11.18 23.71 10.83
N HIS A 157 -10.90 22.41 10.92
CA HIS A 157 -10.99 21.63 12.14
C HIS A 157 -9.65 20.96 12.41
N THR A 158 -9.21 21.02 13.67
CA THR A 158 -7.96 20.40 14.13
C THR A 158 -8.26 19.01 14.64
N PHE A 159 -7.78 18.00 13.92
CA PHE A 159 -7.86 16.60 14.33
C PHE A 159 -6.60 16.24 15.10
N LEU A 160 -6.76 15.68 16.30
CA LEU A 160 -5.70 15.17 17.14
C LEU A 160 -5.96 13.70 17.43
N ALA A 161 -5.03 12.83 17.03
CA ALA A 161 -5.02 11.43 17.38
C ALA A 161 -3.97 11.17 18.46
N VAL A 162 -4.35 10.43 19.50
CA VAL A 162 -3.50 10.10 20.64
C VAL A 162 -3.50 8.59 20.83
N ASP A 163 -2.32 7.99 20.81
CA ASP A 163 -2.06 6.68 21.40
C ASP A 163 -1.53 6.90 22.82
N GLU A 164 -2.41 6.71 23.81
CA GLU A 164 -2.07 6.97 25.22
C GLU A 164 -1.08 5.95 25.77
N ALA A 165 -1.11 4.71 25.29
CA ALA A 165 -0.25 3.65 25.79
C ALA A 165 1.20 3.83 25.31
N GLN A 166 1.40 4.38 24.11
CA GLN A 166 2.73 4.68 23.55
C GLN A 166 3.17 6.12 23.77
N ASN A 167 2.31 6.98 24.34
CA ASN A 167 2.53 8.43 24.47
C ASN A 167 2.87 9.10 23.12
N ILE A 168 2.17 8.69 22.05
CA ILE A 168 2.33 9.25 20.71
C ILE A 168 1.09 10.09 20.40
N SER A 169 1.30 11.25 19.79
CA SER A 169 0.20 12.05 19.26
C SER A 169 0.56 12.71 17.94
N THR A 170 -0.44 12.82 17.06
CA THR A 170 -0.33 13.54 15.79
C THR A 170 -1.54 14.45 15.66
N SER A 171 -1.31 15.69 15.23
CA SER A 171 -2.38 16.62 14.91
C SER A 171 -2.30 17.12 13.47
N LYS A 172 -3.46 17.46 12.90
CA LYS A 172 -3.57 18.04 11.57
C LYS A 172 -4.82 18.90 11.45
N SER A 173 -4.66 20.12 10.91
CA SER A 173 -5.78 20.97 10.54
C SER A 173 -6.27 20.61 9.13
N ILE A 174 -7.57 20.38 9.00
CA ILE A 174 -8.22 19.95 7.76
C ILE A 174 -9.43 20.85 7.53
N TYR A 175 -9.54 21.41 6.32
CA TYR A 175 -10.74 22.14 5.89
C TYR A 175 -11.85 21.15 5.52
N ILE A 176 -13.00 21.27 6.16
CA ILE A 176 -14.22 20.53 5.84
C ILE A 176 -15.18 21.49 5.13
N ASP A 177 -15.59 21.12 3.93
CA ASP A 177 -16.59 21.87 3.16
C ASP A 177 -18.01 21.37 3.48
N SER A 178 -18.97 21.46 2.56
CA SER A 178 -20.34 20.92 2.75
C SER A 178 -20.50 19.45 2.35
N GLY A 179 -19.41 18.74 2.04
CA GLY A 179 -19.42 17.36 1.56
C GLY A 179 -19.28 16.31 2.66
N MET A 180 -19.32 15.04 2.25
CA MET A 180 -18.93 13.91 3.11
C MET A 180 -17.43 13.63 2.96
N ALA A 181 -16.77 13.26 4.05
CA ALA A 181 -15.37 12.82 4.04
C ALA A 181 -15.08 11.74 5.09
N THR A 182 -14.08 10.93 4.80
CA THR A 182 -13.50 9.97 5.74
C THR A 182 -12.16 10.52 6.21
N ILE A 183 -12.02 10.73 7.51
CA ILE A 183 -10.75 11.08 8.13
C ILE A 183 -10.06 9.78 8.51
N ALA A 184 -9.00 9.44 7.78
CA ALA A 184 -8.23 8.22 7.97
C ALA A 184 -6.96 8.50 8.79
N PHE A 185 -6.77 7.71 9.84
CA PHE A 185 -5.53 7.66 10.61
C PHE A 185 -4.67 6.54 10.04
N THR A 186 -3.50 6.87 9.52
CA THR A 186 -2.64 5.97 8.74
C THR A 186 -1.20 6.00 9.24
N ASN A 187 -0.37 5.08 8.77
CA ASN A 187 1.09 5.28 8.81
C ASN A 187 1.52 6.33 7.78
N GLY A 188 2.70 6.89 7.98
CA GLY A 188 3.33 7.88 7.13
C GLY A 188 4.82 8.00 7.45
N PRO A 189 5.54 8.96 6.83
CA PRO A 189 6.99 9.07 6.93
C PRO A 189 7.49 9.38 8.36
N ALA A 190 6.68 10.05 9.18
CA ALA A 190 6.99 10.39 10.57
C ALA A 190 6.21 9.54 11.60
N GLY A 191 5.67 8.38 11.18
CA GLY A 191 4.81 7.55 12.03
C GLY A 191 3.33 7.80 11.79
N LEU A 192 2.56 8.11 12.84
CA LEU A 192 1.11 8.29 12.75
C LEU A 192 0.78 9.53 11.92
N ASN A 193 -0.12 9.39 10.97
CA ASN A 193 -0.51 10.40 9.99
C ASN A 193 -2.03 10.51 9.90
N ILE A 194 -2.52 11.67 9.43
CA ILE A 194 -3.95 11.96 9.27
C ILE A 194 -4.20 12.38 7.82
N LEU A 195 -5.17 11.73 7.17
CA LEU A 195 -5.59 12.00 5.79
C LEU A 195 -7.08 12.30 5.73
N SER A 196 -7.45 13.31 4.94
CA SER A 196 -8.85 13.55 4.57
C SER A 196 -9.12 12.91 3.21
N ILE A 197 -10.13 12.06 3.16
CA ILE A 197 -10.55 11.34 1.97
C ILE A 197 -11.96 11.81 1.63
N PRO A 198 -12.14 12.64 0.59
CA PRO A 198 -13.47 13.07 0.17
C PRO A 198 -14.33 11.86 -0.21
N ASP A 199 -15.60 11.85 0.20
CA ASP A 199 -16.61 10.85 -0.14
C ASP A 199 -17.67 11.47 -1.07
N PRO A 200 -17.33 11.75 -2.36
CA PRO A 200 -18.26 12.33 -3.30
C PRO A 200 -19.36 11.35 -3.68
N SER A 201 -20.48 11.89 -4.13
CA SER A 201 -21.52 11.12 -4.80
C SER A 201 -21.00 10.51 -6.10
N CYS A 202 -21.57 9.37 -6.50
CA CYS A 202 -21.26 8.75 -7.78
C CYS A 202 -22.43 8.87 -8.77
N PRO A 203 -22.17 9.23 -10.04
CA PRO A 203 -23.22 9.46 -11.05
C PRO A 203 -23.76 8.19 -11.74
N ALA A 204 -23.41 6.97 -11.31
CA ALA A 204 -23.75 5.75 -12.08
C ALA A 204 -25.25 5.53 -12.31
N SER A 205 -25.59 4.99 -13.46
CA SER A 205 -26.95 4.56 -13.83
C SER A 205 -27.42 3.36 -13.00
N PHE A 206 -28.72 3.35 -12.70
CA PHE A 206 -29.43 2.18 -12.19
C PHE A 206 -29.70 1.21 -13.36
N PRO A 207 -29.68 -0.13 -13.19
CA PRO A 207 -29.47 -0.90 -11.96
C PRO A 207 -27.99 -1.29 -11.75
N GLY A 208 -27.30 -0.62 -10.82
CA GLY A 208 -25.89 -0.86 -10.55
C GLY A 208 -25.40 -0.14 -9.29
N GLY A 209 -24.16 -0.43 -8.90
CA GLY A 209 -23.45 0.26 -7.84
C GLY A 209 -22.18 0.93 -8.39
N CYS A 210 -21.59 1.81 -7.59
CA CYS A 210 -20.29 2.40 -7.90
C CYS A 210 -19.21 1.80 -7.03
N LEU A 211 -18.02 1.66 -7.59
CA LEU A 211 -16.83 1.25 -6.86
C LEU A 211 -15.69 2.21 -7.14
N ARG A 212 -14.99 2.61 -6.09
CA ARG A 212 -13.65 3.19 -6.17
C ARG A 212 -12.72 2.48 -5.21
N VAL A 213 -11.42 2.63 -5.42
CA VAL A 213 -10.37 2.06 -4.58
C VAL A 213 -9.64 3.20 -3.89
N CYS A 214 -9.31 3.03 -2.61
CA CYS A 214 -8.45 3.94 -1.86
C CYS A 214 -7.31 3.15 -1.22
N ASN A 215 -6.08 3.44 -1.65
CA ASN A 215 -4.89 2.81 -1.10
C ASN A 215 -4.43 3.59 0.15
N LEU A 216 -4.46 2.93 1.30
CA LEU A 216 -3.94 3.37 2.60
C LEU A 216 -2.83 2.42 3.11
N ALA A 217 -2.29 1.56 2.24
CA ALA A 217 -1.22 0.61 2.54
C ALA A 217 0.15 1.28 2.35
N TRP A 218 0.54 2.11 3.33
CA TRP A 218 1.79 2.88 3.30
C TRP A 218 3.02 2.03 2.94
N TYR A 219 3.16 0.85 3.55
CA TYR A 219 4.33 -0.02 3.36
C TYR A 219 4.33 -0.75 2.02
N SER A 220 3.17 -0.91 1.39
CA SER A 220 3.03 -1.65 0.12
C SER A 220 3.35 -0.81 -1.11
N GLY A 221 3.39 0.52 -0.97
CA GLY A 221 3.52 1.43 -2.10
C GLY A 221 2.31 1.40 -3.03
N ASN A 222 2.53 1.61 -4.33
CA ASN A 222 1.46 1.61 -5.31
C ASN A 222 0.88 0.21 -5.51
N LEU A 223 -0.45 0.14 -5.67
CA LEU A 223 -1.19 -1.12 -5.80
C LEU A 223 -1.89 -1.24 -7.15
N ASN A 224 -1.93 -2.45 -7.68
CA ASN A 224 -2.83 -2.84 -8.77
C ASN A 224 -4.00 -3.60 -8.17
N VAL A 225 -5.23 -3.15 -8.48
CA VAL A 225 -6.47 -3.75 -7.98
C VAL A 225 -7.34 -4.12 -9.15
N SER A 226 -7.72 -5.39 -9.26
CA SER A 226 -8.72 -5.84 -10.23
C SER A 226 -9.97 -6.38 -9.56
N VAL A 227 -11.13 -5.99 -10.08
CA VAL A 227 -12.45 -6.38 -9.60
C VAL A 227 -13.27 -6.85 -10.80
N GLY A 228 -13.35 -8.16 -10.99
CA GLY A 228 -13.86 -8.74 -12.23
C GLY A 228 -13.01 -8.30 -13.41
N ASN A 229 -13.63 -7.60 -14.37
CA ASN A 229 -12.97 -7.07 -15.56
C ASN A 229 -12.44 -5.63 -15.37
N LEU A 230 -12.75 -4.97 -14.24
CA LEU A 230 -12.23 -3.64 -13.95
C LEU A 230 -10.83 -3.76 -13.36
N THR A 231 -9.91 -2.92 -13.82
CA THR A 231 -8.55 -2.86 -13.28
C THR A 231 -8.19 -1.41 -12.97
N PHE A 232 -7.71 -1.17 -11.76
CA PHE A 232 -7.13 0.07 -11.28
C PHE A 232 -5.63 -0.15 -11.15
N GLN A 233 -4.84 0.52 -12.00
CA GLN A 233 -3.40 0.35 -12.02
C GLN A 233 -2.72 1.46 -11.22
N SER A 234 -1.63 1.11 -10.54
CA SER A 234 -0.77 2.06 -9.83
C SER A 234 -1.52 3.03 -8.89
N VAL A 235 -2.48 2.50 -8.13
CA VAL A 235 -3.22 3.30 -7.14
C VAL A 235 -2.26 3.78 -6.06
N SER A 236 -1.98 5.07 -6.06
CA SER A 236 -1.08 5.74 -5.14
C SER A 236 -1.69 5.86 -3.75
N PHE A 237 -0.82 5.92 -2.75
CA PHE A 237 -1.22 6.07 -1.35
C PHE A 237 -1.97 7.39 -1.12
N GLY A 238 -3.09 7.32 -0.39
CA GLY A 238 -3.90 8.48 0.01
C GLY A 238 -4.68 9.14 -1.13
N GLN A 239 -4.62 8.61 -2.35
CA GLN A 239 -5.30 9.15 -3.53
C GLN A 239 -6.35 8.15 -4.03
N PRO A 240 -7.64 8.32 -3.67
CA PRO A 240 -8.69 7.46 -4.17
C PRO A 240 -8.83 7.56 -5.69
N THR A 241 -9.18 6.45 -6.32
CA THR A 241 -9.49 6.43 -7.75
C THR A 241 -10.83 7.13 -8.03
N SER A 242 -11.07 7.47 -9.30
CA SER A 242 -12.41 7.76 -9.79
C SER A 242 -13.34 6.56 -9.59
N PHE A 243 -14.64 6.84 -9.52
CA PHE A 243 -15.65 5.79 -9.47
C PHE A 243 -15.82 5.10 -10.82
N SER A 244 -15.99 3.78 -10.77
CA SER A 244 -16.40 2.94 -11.87
C SER A 244 -17.75 2.30 -11.57
N SER A 245 -18.64 2.29 -12.56
CA SER A 245 -19.95 1.64 -12.46
C SER A 245 -19.82 0.13 -12.64
N LEU A 246 -20.53 -0.63 -11.81
CA LEU A 246 -20.64 -2.08 -11.89
C LEU A 246 -22.10 -2.48 -11.74
N ASN A 247 -22.51 -3.52 -12.47
CA ASN A 247 -23.78 -4.17 -12.18
C ASN A 247 -23.75 -4.75 -10.76
N SER A 248 -24.92 -4.90 -10.14
CA SER A 248 -24.97 -5.58 -8.84
C SER A 248 -24.58 -7.05 -9.01
N GLY A 249 -23.70 -7.56 -8.16
CA GLY A 249 -23.18 -8.92 -8.28
C GLY A 249 -21.96 -9.17 -7.40
N SER A 250 -21.41 -10.37 -7.50
CA SER A 250 -20.16 -10.77 -6.84
C SER A 250 -19.04 -10.84 -7.87
N TYR A 251 -17.91 -10.21 -7.56
CA TYR A 251 -16.78 -10.08 -8.46
C TYR A 251 -15.51 -10.63 -7.80
N PRO A 252 -14.65 -11.34 -8.54
CA PRO A 252 -13.34 -11.70 -8.02
C PRO A 252 -12.51 -10.45 -7.79
N LEU A 253 -11.94 -10.30 -6.60
CA LEU A 253 -11.02 -9.25 -6.21
C LEU A 253 -9.61 -9.80 -6.21
N ARG A 254 -8.70 -9.18 -6.97
CA ARG A 254 -7.26 -9.45 -6.90
C ARG A 254 -6.51 -8.16 -6.62
N ILE A 255 -5.56 -8.22 -5.70
CA ILE A 255 -4.69 -7.09 -5.38
C ILE A 255 -3.25 -7.56 -5.43
N SER A 256 -2.40 -6.81 -6.12
CA SER A 256 -0.95 -7.00 -6.15
C SER A 256 -0.26 -5.65 -6.01
N ARG A 257 1.00 -5.66 -5.62
CA ARG A 257 1.84 -4.45 -5.65
C ARG A 257 2.18 -4.12 -7.10
N SER A 258 2.17 -2.85 -7.45
CA SER A 258 2.52 -2.41 -8.82
C SER A 258 3.97 -2.72 -9.18
N GLU A 259 4.87 -2.79 -8.19
CA GLU A 259 6.27 -3.22 -8.36
C GLU A 259 6.40 -4.72 -8.68
N ARG A 260 5.43 -5.55 -8.23
CA ARG A 260 5.44 -7.01 -8.39
C ARG A 260 4.06 -7.52 -8.83
N PRO A 261 3.60 -7.16 -10.05
CA PRO A 261 2.22 -7.40 -10.47
C PRO A 261 1.84 -8.89 -10.54
N GLY A 262 2.82 -9.78 -10.76
CA GLY A 262 2.63 -11.23 -10.79
C GLY A 262 2.40 -11.88 -9.41
N ASN A 263 2.70 -11.17 -8.32
CA ASN A 263 2.46 -11.66 -6.96
C ASN A 263 1.13 -11.14 -6.42
N THR A 264 0.09 -11.98 -6.48
CA THR A 264 -1.22 -11.63 -5.94
C THR A 264 -1.20 -11.76 -4.41
N LEU A 265 -1.38 -10.65 -3.71
CA LEU A 265 -1.42 -10.60 -2.24
C LEU A 265 -2.81 -10.92 -1.68
N ILE A 266 -3.87 -10.49 -2.35
CA ILE A 266 -5.25 -10.83 -1.99
C ILE A 266 -5.94 -11.46 -3.20
N SER A 267 -6.63 -12.57 -2.97
CA SER A 267 -7.56 -13.19 -3.89
C SER A 267 -8.83 -13.54 -3.12
N SER A 268 -9.89 -12.75 -3.32
CA SER A 268 -11.17 -12.91 -2.60
C SER A 268 -12.34 -12.56 -3.53
N THR A 269 -13.55 -12.47 -2.98
CA THR A 269 -14.75 -12.05 -3.68
C THR A 269 -15.33 -10.80 -3.03
N LEU A 270 -15.71 -9.83 -3.85
CA LEU A 270 -16.31 -8.57 -3.42
C LEU A 270 -17.73 -8.45 -3.98
N ARG A 271 -18.69 -8.03 -3.15
CA ARG A 271 -20.09 -7.88 -3.54
C ARG A 271 -20.45 -6.41 -3.78
N ILE A 272 -20.95 -6.11 -4.97
CA ILE A 272 -21.53 -4.82 -5.33
C ILE A 272 -23.05 -4.90 -5.18
N THR A 273 -23.59 -3.95 -4.42
CA THR A 273 -25.04 -3.83 -4.18
C THR A 273 -25.64 -2.75 -5.05
N SER A 274 -26.83 -3.01 -5.59
CA SER A 274 -27.55 -2.04 -6.43
C SER A 274 -27.87 -0.77 -5.65
N GLY A 275 -27.69 0.40 -6.28
CA GLY A 275 -28.02 1.70 -5.71
C GLY A 275 -27.09 2.15 -4.58
N ARG A 276 -25.90 1.55 -4.44
CA ARG A 276 -24.92 1.91 -3.40
C ARG A 276 -23.60 2.42 -3.97
N ILE A 277 -22.92 3.24 -3.17
CA ILE A 277 -21.58 3.75 -3.43
C ILE A 277 -20.62 2.93 -2.58
N HIS A 278 -19.63 2.32 -3.21
CA HIS A 278 -18.63 1.49 -2.55
C HIS A 278 -17.24 2.12 -2.63
N THR A 279 -16.56 2.20 -1.49
CA THR A 279 -15.12 2.50 -1.43
C THR A 279 -14.41 1.28 -0.86
N LEU A 280 -13.48 0.71 -1.63
CA LEU A 280 -12.59 -0.34 -1.17
C LEU A 280 -11.32 0.30 -0.61
N TYR A 281 -11.20 0.34 0.71
CA TYR A 281 -9.96 0.71 1.38
C TYR A 281 -9.03 -0.51 1.40
N VAL A 282 -7.77 -0.30 1.03
CA VAL A 282 -6.71 -1.30 1.12
C VAL A 282 -5.64 -0.75 2.04
N PHE A 283 -5.28 -1.46 3.10
CA PHE A 283 -4.30 -1.00 4.08
C PHE A 283 -3.46 -2.16 4.59
N ASN A 284 -2.33 -1.86 5.24
CA ASN A 284 -1.50 -2.90 5.83
C ASN A 284 -2.12 -3.40 7.14
N TRP A 285 -1.96 -4.69 7.47
CA TRP A 285 -2.29 -5.22 8.82
C TRP A 285 -1.04 -5.43 9.70
N ASN A 286 0.14 -5.37 9.09
CA ASN A 286 1.46 -5.45 9.71
C ASN A 286 2.42 -4.49 8.98
N PRO A 287 3.51 -3.95 9.57
CA PRO A 287 4.47 -3.05 8.89
C PRO A 287 5.35 -3.76 7.84
N SER A 288 4.73 -4.54 6.95
CA SER A 288 5.39 -5.26 5.87
C SER A 288 4.73 -4.94 4.52
N PRO A 289 5.50 -4.83 3.43
CA PRO A 289 4.95 -4.50 2.12
C PRO A 289 3.91 -5.48 1.59
N ASP A 290 4.03 -6.76 1.94
CA ASP A 290 3.18 -7.83 1.39
C ASP A 290 1.98 -8.18 2.30
N THR A 291 1.85 -7.50 3.44
CA THR A 291 0.76 -7.74 4.40
C THR A 291 -0.33 -6.69 4.23
N ILE A 292 -1.31 -6.98 3.36
CA ILE A 292 -2.46 -6.10 3.11
C ILE A 292 -3.78 -6.73 3.58
N GLN A 293 -4.75 -5.88 3.89
CA GLN A 293 -6.13 -6.20 4.22
C GLN A 293 -7.05 -5.19 3.53
N THR A 294 -8.32 -5.55 3.38
CA THR A 294 -9.34 -4.69 2.77
C THR A 294 -10.51 -4.42 3.69
N LEU A 295 -11.11 -3.24 3.50
CA LEU A 295 -12.40 -2.85 4.07
C LEU A 295 -13.26 -2.27 2.95
N LEU A 296 -14.42 -2.87 2.71
CA LEU A 296 -15.39 -2.36 1.76
C LEU A 296 -16.50 -1.59 2.48
N THR A 297 -16.68 -0.33 2.13
CA THR A 297 -17.83 0.46 2.59
C THR A 297 -18.99 0.38 1.60
N SER A 298 -20.20 0.62 2.10
CA SER A 298 -21.42 0.69 1.29
C SER A 298 -22.30 1.82 1.77
N ASP A 299 -22.20 2.95 1.08
CA ASP A 299 -22.94 4.17 1.40
C ASP A 299 -24.20 4.26 0.53
N ARG A 300 -25.28 4.83 1.08
CA ARG A 300 -26.48 5.16 0.28
C ARG A 300 -26.11 6.25 -0.71
N ARG A 301 -26.78 6.26 -1.87
CA ARG A 301 -26.85 7.48 -2.68
C ARG A 301 -27.48 8.58 -1.80
N GLY A 302 -26.77 9.69 -1.66
CA GLY A 302 -27.29 10.91 -1.05
C GLY A 302 -28.39 11.51 -1.92
#